data_AF-A0A1U0V060-F1
#
_entry.id   AF-A0A1U0V060-F1
#
_cell.length_a   1.000
_cell.length_b   1.000
_cell.length_c   1.000
_cell.angle_alpha   90.00
_cell.angle_beta   90.00
_cell.angle_gamma   90.00
#
_symmetry.space_group_name_H-M   'P 1'
#
loop_
_entity.id
_entity.type
_entity.pdbx_description
1 polymer ?
#
loop_
_entity_poly.entity_id
_entity_poly.type
_entity_poly.pdbx_seq_one_letter_code
_entity_poly.pdbx_strand_id
1 'polypeptide(L)'
;MRTDSRGNDIQVALSDALGRVVQKNEITAALGLPAAAYSRKLAVRADFPNFEELTAIAKHFELVPAALHYDFGLIDDEAIEFLREHRSGHPTVTTRRKEVTKASRRERRLDTAKRKPPL
;
A
#
# COMPACT_ATOMS: atom_id res chain seq x y z
N MET A 1 15.19 8.78 -7.96
CA MET A 1 14.23 7.93 -7.24
C MET A 1 15.02 7.13 -6.23
N ARG A 2 14.52 7.04 -5.01
CA ARG A 2 15.08 6.24 -3.92
C ARG A 2 14.67 4.77 -4.09
N THR A 3 15.59 3.87 -3.79
CA THR A 3 15.38 2.41 -3.80
C THR A 3 15.39 1.85 -2.39
N ASP A 4 14.99 0.60 -2.23
CA ASP A 4 15.25 -0.15 -1.00
C ASP A 4 16.76 -0.48 -0.85
N SER A 5 17.12 -1.07 0.29
CA SER A 5 18.44 -1.54 0.67
C SER A 5 19.03 -2.62 -0.27
N ARG A 6 18.20 -3.19 -1.14
CA ARG A 6 18.54 -4.22 -2.14
C ARG A 6 18.57 -3.65 -3.57
N GLY A 7 18.35 -2.34 -3.74
CA GLY A 7 18.33 -1.65 -5.03
C GLY A 7 17.00 -1.71 -5.79
N ASN A 8 15.93 -2.21 -5.16
CA ASN A 8 14.61 -2.33 -5.77
C ASN A 8 13.82 -1.03 -5.74
N ASP A 9 12.89 -0.86 -6.68
CA ASP A 9 11.88 0.18 -6.59
C ASP A 9 10.79 -0.14 -5.55
N ILE A 10 9.95 0.84 -5.24
CA ILE A 10 8.86 0.72 -4.28
C ILE A 10 7.81 -0.35 -4.65
N GLN A 11 7.60 -0.63 -5.94
CA GLN A 11 6.64 -1.65 -6.35
C GLN A 11 7.19 -3.06 -6.14
N VAL A 12 8.47 -3.29 -6.45
CA VAL A 12 9.16 -4.56 -6.20
C VAL A 12 9.32 -4.79 -4.69
N ALA A 13 9.81 -3.80 -3.93
CA ALA A 13 9.98 -3.91 -2.49
C ALA A 13 8.65 -4.24 -1.76
N LEU A 14 7.54 -3.58 -2.13
CA LEU A 14 6.21 -3.93 -1.59
C LEU A 14 5.73 -5.31 -2.04
N SER A 15 6.08 -5.75 -3.25
CA SER A 15 5.68 -7.06 -3.75
C SER A 15 6.35 -8.20 -2.98
N ASP A 16 7.63 -8.03 -2.67
CA ASP A 16 8.40 -8.94 -1.81
C ASP A 16 7.82 -8.96 -0.38
N ALA A 17 7.65 -7.78 0.23
CA ALA A 17 7.17 -7.63 1.60
C ALA A 17 5.77 -8.22 1.81
N LEU A 18 4.91 -8.19 0.79
CA LEU A 18 3.54 -8.73 0.83
C LEU A 18 3.42 -10.15 0.27
N GLY A 19 4.49 -10.74 -0.27
CA GLY A 19 4.49 -12.06 -0.90
C GLY A 19 3.53 -12.17 -2.10
N ARG A 20 3.26 -11.07 -2.80
CA ARG A 20 2.36 -11.00 -3.96
C ARG A 20 2.76 -9.86 -4.89
N VAL A 21 2.40 -9.94 -6.17
CA VAL A 21 2.55 -8.78 -7.07
C VAL A 21 1.66 -7.63 -6.58
N VAL A 22 2.28 -6.47 -6.33
CA VAL A 22 1.61 -5.20 -6.08
C VAL A 22 1.48 -4.44 -7.38
N GLN A 23 0.26 -3.97 -7.66
CA GLN A 23 -0.03 -3.20 -8.86
C GLN A 23 0.14 -1.70 -8.60
N LYS A 24 0.63 -0.98 -9.61
CA LYS A 24 0.87 0.48 -9.55
C LYS A 24 -0.36 1.27 -9.11
N ASN A 25 -1.58 0.82 -9.45
CA ASN A 25 -2.81 1.45 -9.03
C ASN A 25 -3.05 1.38 -7.51
N GLU A 26 -2.64 0.30 -6.85
CA GLU A 26 -2.70 0.14 -5.39
C GLU A 26 -1.80 1.18 -4.70
N ILE A 27 -0.57 1.36 -5.20
CA ILE A 27 0.36 2.38 -4.69
C ILE A 27 -0.19 3.79 -4.93
N THR A 28 -0.82 4.04 -6.08
CA THR A 28 -1.47 5.35 -6.34
C THR A 28 -2.67 5.60 -5.42
N ALA A 29 -3.43 4.55 -5.08
CA ALA A 29 -4.54 4.64 -4.14
C ALA A 29 -4.07 4.91 -2.71
N ALA A 30 -2.99 4.26 -2.27
CA ALA A 30 -2.34 4.51 -0.98
C ALA A 30 -1.89 5.97 -0.81
N LEU A 31 -1.43 6.60 -1.90
CA LEU A 31 -0.99 7.99 -1.92
C LEU A 31 -2.11 9.00 -2.21
N GLY A 32 -3.33 8.56 -2.52
CA GLY A 32 -4.44 9.43 -2.95
C GLY A 32 -4.19 10.17 -4.27
N LEU A 33 -3.31 9.63 -5.15
CA LEU A 33 -2.86 10.31 -6.36
C LEU A 33 -3.49 9.71 -7.63
N PRO A 34 -3.83 10.54 -8.64
CA PRO A 34 -4.09 10.04 -10.00
C PRO A 34 -2.83 9.39 -10.60
N ALA A 35 -3.00 8.35 -11.42
CA ALA A 35 -1.88 7.62 -12.06
C ALA A 35 -0.92 8.52 -12.88
N ALA A 36 -1.43 9.59 -13.49
CA ALA A 36 -0.62 10.59 -14.19
C ALA A 36 0.23 11.45 -13.23
N ALA A 37 -0.28 11.79 -12.04
CA ALA A 37 0.47 12.54 -11.02
C ALA A 37 1.59 11.68 -10.42
N TYR A 38 1.31 10.41 -10.11
CA TYR A 38 2.30 9.44 -9.64
C TYR A 38 3.42 9.22 -10.66
N SER A 39 3.09 9.03 -11.94
CA SER A 39 4.10 8.80 -12.98
C SER A 39 5.02 10.01 -13.17
N ARG A 40 4.51 11.23 -13.00
CA ARG A 40 5.33 12.45 -12.97
C ARG A 40 6.23 12.53 -11.73
N LYS A 41 5.73 12.17 -10.53
CA LYS A 41 6.57 12.08 -9.32
C LYS A 41 7.73 11.10 -9.53
N LEU A 42 7.45 9.89 -10.03
CA LEU A 42 8.44 8.85 -10.27
C LEU A 42 9.60 9.33 -11.19
N ALA A 43 9.28 10.10 -12.23
CA ALA A 43 10.25 10.59 -13.20
C ALA A 43 11.01 11.86 -12.76
N VAL A 44 10.37 12.76 -12.00
CA VAL A 44 10.90 14.10 -11.69
C VAL A 44 11.53 14.17 -10.30
N ARG A 45 11.01 13.43 -9.31
CA ARG A 45 11.47 13.53 -7.92
C ARG A 45 12.55 12.50 -7.60
N ALA A 46 13.78 13.00 -7.45
CA ALA A 46 14.92 12.18 -7.02
C ALA A 46 14.68 11.54 -5.64
N ASP A 47 14.00 12.27 -4.75
CA ASP A 47 13.72 11.95 -3.35
C ASP A 47 12.50 11.01 -3.13
N PHE A 48 11.71 10.73 -4.17
CA PHE A 48 10.57 9.82 -4.08
C PHE A 48 11.02 8.36 -3.95
N PRO A 49 10.41 7.54 -3.07
CA PRO A 49 9.40 7.92 -2.07
C PRO A 49 10.01 8.52 -0.78
N ASN A 50 9.36 9.54 -0.22
CA ASN A 50 9.77 10.19 1.03
C ASN A 50 9.11 9.57 2.29
N PHE A 51 9.43 10.11 3.47
CA PHE A 51 8.95 9.58 4.76
C PHE A 51 7.42 9.55 4.90
N GLU A 52 6.72 10.61 4.49
CA GLU A 52 5.26 10.68 4.53
C GLU A 52 4.62 9.73 3.52
N GLU A 53 5.18 9.65 2.32
CA GLU A 53 4.72 8.77 1.23
C GLU A 53 4.86 7.30 1.64
N LEU A 54 6.01 6.91 2.20
CA LEU A 54 6.21 5.56 2.76
C LEU A 54 5.30 5.30 3.98
N THR A 55 5.01 6.31 4.80
CA THR A 55 4.05 6.16 5.91
C THR A 55 2.64 5.89 5.41
N ALA A 56 2.19 6.62 4.39
CA ALA A 56 0.87 6.43 3.77
C ALA A 56 0.76 5.07 3.08
N ILE A 57 1.79 4.67 2.33
CA ILE A 57 1.92 3.34 1.72
C ILE A 57 1.86 2.24 2.78
N ALA A 58 2.71 2.32 3.82
CA ALA A 58 2.74 1.30 4.87
C ALA A 58 1.38 1.16 5.57
N LYS A 59 0.73 2.27 5.93
CA LYS A 59 -0.62 2.27 6.51
C LYS A 59 -1.67 1.64 5.58
N HIS A 60 -1.60 1.88 4.27
CA HIS A 60 -2.55 1.33 3.30
C HIS A 60 -2.41 -0.20 3.14
N PHE A 61 -1.18 -0.72 3.22
CA PHE A 61 -0.88 -2.15 3.09
C PHE A 61 -0.79 -2.90 4.43
N GLU A 62 -1.18 -2.27 5.54
CA GLU A 62 -1.07 -2.81 6.92
C GLU A 62 0.35 -3.23 7.32
N LEU A 63 1.37 -2.59 6.73
CA LEU A 63 2.79 -2.77 7.05
C LEU A 63 3.24 -1.86 8.19
N VAL A 64 4.33 -2.23 8.86
CA VAL A 64 4.97 -1.40 9.89
C VAL A 64 5.73 -0.24 9.20
N PRO A 65 5.38 1.04 9.42
CA PRO A 65 6.02 2.15 8.71
C PRO A 65 7.53 2.22 8.93
N ALA A 66 7.99 2.02 10.19
CA ALA A 66 9.40 2.04 10.54
C ALA A 66 10.23 0.98 9.78
N ALA A 67 9.67 -0.21 9.52
CA ALA A 67 10.38 -1.22 8.72
C ALA A 67 10.58 -0.72 7.27
N LEU A 68 9.54 -0.15 6.66
CA LEU A 68 9.63 0.39 5.31
C LEU A 68 10.51 1.66 5.24
N HIS A 69 10.58 2.45 6.32
CA HIS A 69 11.50 3.59 6.42
C HIS A 69 12.96 3.14 6.53
N TYR A 70 13.23 2.07 7.28
CA TYR A 70 14.55 1.46 7.41
C TYR A 70 15.00 0.84 6.09
N ASP A 71 14.14 0.04 5.45
CA ASP A 71 14.41 -0.59 4.15
C ASP A 71 14.77 0.44 3.07
N PHE A 72 14.20 1.65 3.11
CA PHE A 72 14.50 2.74 2.17
C PHE A 72 15.59 3.71 2.65
N GLY A 73 16.29 3.42 3.75
CA GLY A 73 17.38 4.24 4.28
C GLY A 73 16.93 5.67 4.65
N LEU A 74 15.76 5.79 5.26
CA LEU A 74 15.27 7.04 5.88
C LEU A 74 15.48 7.09 7.39
N ILE A 75 15.64 5.92 8.02
CA ILE A 75 16.03 5.76 9.43
C ILE A 75 17.07 4.64 9.52
N ASP A 76 17.89 4.69 10.56
CA ASP A 76 19.02 3.79 10.85
C ASP A 76 18.71 2.84 12.02
N ASP A 77 19.68 2.01 12.40
CA ASP A 77 19.59 1.08 13.52
C ASP A 77 19.38 1.82 14.85
N GLU A 78 20.06 2.96 15.03
CA GLU A 78 19.92 3.86 16.18
C GLU A 78 18.49 4.38 16.32
N ALA A 79 17.86 4.83 15.22
CA ALA A 79 16.47 5.26 15.22
C ALA A 79 15.50 4.09 15.46
N ILE A 80 15.78 2.89 14.95
CA ILE A 80 14.98 1.68 15.25
C ILE A 80 15.05 1.32 16.73
N GLU A 81 16.22 1.42 17.35
CA GLU A 81 16.40 1.11 18.78
C GLU A 81 15.81 2.21 19.67
N PHE A 82 15.96 3.49 19.31
CA PHE A 82 15.23 4.59 19.94
C PHE A 82 13.71 4.36 19.90
N LEU A 83 13.18 3.95 18.75
CA LEU A 83 11.76 3.58 18.58
C LEU A 83 11.38 2.28 19.32
N ARG A 84 12.33 1.42 19.71
CA ARG A 84 12.06 0.26 20.59
C ARG A 84 11.98 0.70 22.05
N GLU A 85 12.97 1.43 22.53
CA GLU A 85 13.08 1.91 23.90
C GLU A 85 11.91 2.85 24.26
N HIS A 86 11.57 3.76 23.36
CA HIS A 86 10.52 4.76 23.55
C HIS A 86 9.12 4.28 23.13
N ARG A 87 8.93 2.98 22.90
CA ARG A 87 7.62 2.38 22.52
C ARG A 87 6.71 2.09 23.72
N SER A 88 6.73 2.96 24.71
CA SER A 88 5.89 2.92 25.91
C SER A 88 4.45 3.37 25.62
N GLY A 89 3.65 2.51 24.94
CA GLY A 89 2.18 2.66 24.99
C GLY A 89 1.31 2.28 23.78
N HIS A 90 1.77 1.51 22.79
CA HIS A 90 0.89 1.03 21.72
C HIS A 90 0.78 -0.50 21.64
N PRO A 91 -0.45 -1.07 21.65
CA PRO A 91 -0.65 -2.51 21.64
C PRO A 91 -0.26 -3.08 20.28
N THR A 92 0.35 -4.26 20.30
CA THR A 92 0.55 -5.09 19.11
C THR A 92 -0.81 -5.50 18.55
N VAL A 93 -1.26 -4.78 17.52
CA VAL A 93 -2.43 -5.20 16.72
C VAL A 93 -2.04 -6.43 15.92
N THR A 94 -2.23 -7.59 16.53
CA THR A 94 -2.22 -8.87 15.81
C THR A 94 -3.43 -8.86 14.88
N THR A 95 -3.22 -8.46 13.62
CA THR A 95 -4.24 -8.56 12.56
C THR A 95 -4.57 -10.04 12.34
N ARG A 96 -5.61 -10.50 13.04
CA ARG A 96 -6.17 -11.85 12.88
C ARG A 96 -6.75 -11.96 11.47
N ARG A 97 -5.92 -12.42 10.55
CA ARG A 97 -6.19 -12.55 9.10
C ARG A 97 -7.54 -13.23 8.90
N LYS A 98 -8.58 -12.45 8.61
CA LYS A 98 -9.87 -12.99 8.16
C LYS A 98 -9.67 -13.47 6.72
N GLU A 99 -9.58 -14.78 6.55
CA GLU A 99 -9.72 -15.40 5.25
C GLU A 99 -11.11 -15.09 4.70
N VAL A 100 -11.20 -14.12 3.78
CA VAL A 100 -12.41 -13.89 3.02
C VAL A 100 -12.51 -15.00 1.98
N THR A 101 -13.17 -16.09 2.36
CA THR A 101 -13.52 -17.18 1.45
C THR A 101 -14.29 -16.62 0.26
N LYS A 102 -13.71 -16.74 -0.94
CA LYS A 102 -14.38 -16.38 -2.20
C LYS A 102 -15.55 -17.33 -2.46
N ALA A 103 -16.71 -17.03 -1.89
CA ALA A 103 -17.98 -17.62 -2.28
C ALA A 103 -18.39 -17.07 -3.66
N SER A 104 -17.80 -17.62 -4.72
CA SER A 104 -18.22 -17.36 -6.09
C SER A 104 -19.63 -17.90 -6.30
N ARG A 105 -20.65 -17.04 -6.18
CA ARG A 105 -22.00 -17.33 -6.66
C ARG A 105 -22.31 -16.50 -7.89
N ARG A 106 -21.87 -17.01 -9.05
CA ARG A 106 -22.65 -16.82 -10.28
C ARG A 106 -24.10 -17.19 -9.96
N GLU A 107 -25.04 -16.29 -10.21
CA GLU A 107 -26.08 -16.51 -11.21
C GLU A 107 -27.16 -15.42 -11.22
N ARG A 108 -27.60 -15.09 -12.44
CA ARG A 108 -28.96 -14.62 -12.80
C ARG A 108 -29.47 -13.35 -12.07
N ARG A 109 -29.51 -12.25 -12.84
CA ARG A 109 -30.73 -11.93 -13.62
C ARG A 109 -30.39 -11.13 -14.88
N LEU A 110 -31.05 -11.50 -15.97
CA LEU A 110 -30.94 -10.87 -17.27
C LEU A 110 -31.78 -9.58 -17.31
N ASP A 111 -31.16 -8.54 -17.85
CA ASP A 111 -31.65 -7.63 -18.89
C ASP A 111 -33.12 -7.14 -18.97
N THR A 112 -33.20 -5.81 -19.00
CA THR A 112 -34.00 -4.93 -19.86
C THR A 112 -35.52 -5.12 -20.09
N ALA A 113 -36.26 -4.15 -19.51
CA ALA A 113 -36.92 -3.06 -20.24
C ALA A 113 -38.42 -3.10 -20.67
N LYS A 114 -39.02 -1.91 -20.47
CA LYS A 114 -40.05 -1.20 -21.27
C LYS A 114 -41.56 -1.47 -21.07
N ARG A 115 -42.21 -0.36 -20.69
CA ARG A 115 -43.52 0.21 -21.12
C ARG A 115 -44.82 -0.16 -20.37
N LYS A 116 -45.45 0.90 -19.86
CA LYS A 116 -46.90 1.15 -19.63
C LYS A 116 -47.44 1.95 -20.85
N PRO A 117 -48.78 2.20 -20.98
CA PRO A 117 -49.95 1.31 -20.83
C PRO A 117 -50.40 0.97 -22.29
N PRO A 118 -51.62 1.19 -22.87
CA PRO A 118 -53.00 1.50 -22.38
C PRO A 118 -53.83 0.20 -22.18
N LEU A 119 -55.17 0.14 -22.06
CA LEU A 119 -56.32 1.08 -22.06
C LEU A 119 -57.13 0.90 -20.77
#